data_AF-A0A967M1Q8-F1
#
_entry.id   AF-A0A967M1Q8-F1
#
_cell.length_a   1.000
_cell.length_b   1.000
_cell.length_c   1.000
_cell.angle_alpha   90.00
_cell.angle_beta   90.00
_cell.angle_gamma   90.00
#
_symmetry.space_group_name_H-M   'P 1'
#
loop_
_entity.id
_entity.type
_entity.pdbx_description
1 polymer ?
#
loop_
_entity_poly.entity_id
_entity_poly.type
_entity_poly.pdbx_seq_one_letter_code
_entity_poly.pdbx_strand_id
1 'polypeptide(L)'
;TIKDIMKIKKYPNACKDDLGRLRVGAAVGVGPDRDARVEALVKAGVDVIAVDSAHGHAQAVVDSVPAIKQQFPEIEIIAGNVATAEGAKTLAEAGADAIKVGVGPG
;
A
#
# COMPACT_ATOMS: atom_id res chain seq x y z
N THR A 1 -15.66 -13.15 -19.64
CA THR A 1 -16.09 -12.90 -21.03
C THR A 1 -15.11 -13.53 -22.01
N ILE A 2 -15.45 -13.68 -23.31
CA ILE A 2 -14.50 -14.18 -24.34
C ILE A 2 -13.23 -13.31 -24.38
N LYS A 3 -13.38 -11.99 -24.19
CA LYS A 3 -12.25 -11.06 -24.12
C LYS A 3 -11.32 -11.39 -22.95
N ASP A 4 -11.84 -11.81 -21.80
CA ASP A 4 -11.01 -12.14 -20.64
C ASP A 4 -10.20 -13.42 -20.87
N ILE A 5 -10.78 -14.44 -21.50
CA ILE A 5 -10.07 -15.67 -21.88
C ILE A 5 -8.92 -15.35 -22.85
N MET A 6 -9.18 -14.48 -23.85
CA MET A 6 -8.13 -14.05 -24.77
C MET A 6 -7.03 -13.23 -24.06
N LYS A 7 -7.40 -12.36 -23.11
CA LYS A 7 -6.43 -11.61 -22.30
C LYS A 7 -5.58 -12.52 -21.42
N ILE A 8 -6.14 -13.61 -20.86
CA ILE A 8 -5.36 -14.58 -20.07
C ILE A 8 -4.30 -15.26 -20.95
N LYS A 9 -4.66 -15.72 -22.14
CA LYS A 9 -3.70 -16.32 -23.09
C LYS A 9 -2.66 -15.32 -23.57
N LYS A 10 -3.07 -14.08 -23.84
CA LYS A 10 -2.20 -13.02 -24.35
C LYS A 10 -1.24 -12.48 -23.28
N TYR A 11 -1.66 -12.44 -22.03
CA TYR A 11 -0.92 -11.89 -20.89
C TYR A 11 -0.82 -12.92 -19.75
N PRO A 12 -0.02 -13.99 -19.93
CA PRO A 12 0.09 -15.08 -18.96
C PRO A 12 0.70 -14.62 -17.62
N ASN A 13 1.59 -13.62 -17.66
CA ASN A 13 2.27 -13.09 -16.48
C ASN A 13 1.63 -11.80 -15.93
N ALA A 14 0.35 -11.54 -16.25
CA ALA A 14 -0.35 -10.37 -15.73
C ALA A 14 -0.48 -10.46 -14.19
N CYS A 15 -0.16 -9.37 -13.49
CA CYS A 15 -0.34 -9.26 -12.05
C CYS A 15 -1.84 -9.27 -11.71
N LYS A 16 -2.30 -10.39 -11.15
CA LYS A 16 -3.71 -10.62 -10.85
C LYS A 16 -3.89 -11.10 -9.40
N ASP A 17 -5.07 -10.84 -8.87
CA ASP A 17 -5.53 -11.43 -7.61
C ASP A 17 -6.04 -12.86 -7.83
N ASP A 18 -6.44 -13.52 -6.74
CA ASP A 18 -6.91 -14.91 -6.77
C ASP A 18 -8.26 -15.07 -7.49
N LEU A 19 -8.97 -13.95 -7.74
CA LEU A 19 -10.20 -13.90 -8.53
C LEU A 19 -9.92 -13.63 -10.03
N GLY A 20 -8.65 -13.48 -10.41
CA GLY A 20 -8.23 -13.21 -11.79
C GLY A 20 -8.39 -11.76 -12.25
N ARG A 21 -8.67 -10.83 -11.33
CA ARG A 21 -8.74 -9.37 -11.59
C ARG A 21 -7.33 -8.79 -11.55
N LEU A 22 -7.09 -7.69 -12.26
CA LEU A 22 -5.78 -7.00 -12.17
C LEU A 22 -5.62 -6.40 -10.78
N ARG A 23 -4.43 -6.54 -10.18
CA ARG A 23 -4.14 -5.90 -8.90
C ARG A 23 -3.98 -4.39 -9.05
N VAL A 24 -4.46 -3.65 -8.07
CA VAL A 24 -4.41 -2.17 -8.01
C VAL A 24 -3.83 -1.74 -6.66
N GLY A 25 -2.89 -0.81 -6.70
CA GLY A 25 -2.38 -0.11 -5.54
C GLY A 25 -2.74 1.37 -5.58
N ALA A 26 -2.88 1.99 -4.41
CA ALA A 26 -3.13 3.43 -4.29
C ALA A 26 -2.29 4.04 -3.17
N ALA A 27 -1.85 5.29 -3.36
CA ALA A 27 -1.11 6.03 -2.35
C ALA A 27 -2.04 6.95 -1.55
N VAL A 28 -1.77 7.07 -0.25
CA VAL A 28 -2.41 8.00 0.67
C VAL A 28 -1.35 8.74 1.48
N GLY A 29 -1.64 9.99 1.82
CA GLY A 29 -0.85 10.74 2.79
C GLY A 29 -1.30 10.47 4.22
N VAL A 30 -0.67 11.15 5.17
CA VAL A 30 -0.97 11.06 6.62
C VAL A 30 -1.81 12.23 7.14
N GLY A 31 -2.52 12.91 6.23
CA GLY A 31 -3.38 14.05 6.54
C GLY A 31 -4.68 13.66 7.26
N PRO A 32 -5.46 14.66 7.70
CA PRO A 32 -6.70 14.43 8.44
C PRO A 32 -7.78 13.68 7.63
N ASP A 33 -7.67 13.64 6.31
CA ASP A 33 -8.57 12.92 5.41
C ASP A 33 -8.11 11.48 5.08
N ARG A 34 -7.01 11.00 5.68
CA ARG A 34 -6.43 9.66 5.46
C ARG A 34 -7.49 8.57 5.58
N ASP A 35 -8.23 8.53 6.70
CA ASP A 35 -9.13 7.41 7.00
C ASP A 35 -10.30 7.35 6.01
N ALA A 36 -10.91 8.49 5.70
CA ALA A 36 -11.97 8.56 4.71
C ALA A 36 -11.49 8.13 3.30
N ARG A 37 -10.26 8.48 2.93
CA ARG A 37 -9.67 8.05 1.66
C ARG A 37 -9.37 6.56 1.63
N VAL A 38 -8.74 6.03 2.68
CA VAL A 38 -8.44 4.59 2.79
C VAL A 38 -9.74 3.79 2.74
N GLU A 39 -10.76 4.19 3.49
CA GLU A 39 -12.05 3.53 3.47
C GLU A 39 -12.68 3.52 2.06
N ALA A 40 -12.64 4.66 1.35
CA ALA A 40 -13.15 4.75 -0.01
C ALA A 40 -12.38 3.84 -0.99
N LEU A 41 -11.05 3.76 -0.86
CA LEU A 41 -10.19 2.93 -1.70
C LEU A 41 -10.40 1.43 -1.42
N VAL A 42 -10.49 1.03 -0.15
CA VAL A 42 -10.78 -0.36 0.25
C VAL A 42 -12.16 -0.78 -0.27
N LYS A 43 -13.18 0.08 -0.15
CA LYS A 43 -14.52 -0.19 -0.72
C LYS A 43 -14.50 -0.32 -2.24
N ALA A 44 -13.58 0.38 -2.93
CA ALA A 44 -13.38 0.25 -4.36
C ALA A 44 -12.60 -1.03 -4.76
N GLY A 45 -12.04 -1.76 -3.79
CA GLY A 45 -11.33 -3.02 -4.01
C GLY A 45 -9.85 -2.86 -4.34
N VAL A 46 -9.17 -1.85 -3.77
CA VAL A 46 -7.71 -1.75 -3.83
C VAL A 46 -7.06 -2.94 -3.12
N ASP A 47 -5.97 -3.47 -3.66
CA ASP A 47 -5.23 -4.60 -3.08
C ASP A 47 -4.18 -4.15 -2.06
N VAL A 48 -3.61 -2.95 -2.25
CA VAL A 48 -2.50 -2.44 -1.44
C VAL A 48 -2.55 -0.93 -1.28
N ILE A 49 -2.28 -0.45 -0.08
CA ILE A 49 -2.18 0.98 0.24
C ILE A 49 -0.72 1.36 0.48
N ALA A 50 -0.24 2.36 -0.23
CA ALA A 50 1.04 3.00 0.06
C ALA A 50 0.82 4.22 0.97
N VAL A 51 1.25 4.13 2.23
CA VAL A 51 1.34 5.31 3.11
C VAL A 51 2.61 6.07 2.69
N ASP A 52 2.42 7.13 1.90
CA ASP A 52 3.50 7.82 1.22
C ASP A 52 3.79 9.19 1.85
N SER A 53 5.04 9.38 2.24
CA SER A 53 5.58 10.62 2.81
C SER A 53 7.03 10.81 2.38
N ALA A 54 7.47 12.07 2.26
CA ALA A 54 8.89 12.38 2.05
C ALA A 54 9.76 11.98 3.26
N HIS A 55 9.17 11.78 4.44
CA HIS A 55 9.82 11.29 5.65
C HIS A 55 8.96 10.20 6.30
N GLY A 56 9.23 8.94 5.92
CA GLY A 56 8.53 7.76 6.43
C GLY A 56 8.78 7.46 7.91
N HIS A 57 9.88 7.97 8.48
CA HIS A 57 10.16 7.81 9.92
C HIS A 57 9.44 8.86 10.80
N ALA A 58 8.57 9.71 10.22
CA ALA A 58 7.77 10.65 11.00
C ALA A 58 6.68 9.91 11.79
N GLN A 59 6.41 10.35 13.02
CA GLN A 59 5.41 9.74 13.91
C GLN A 59 4.04 9.55 13.23
N ALA A 60 3.61 10.53 12.43
CA ALA A 60 2.34 10.45 11.71
C ALA A 60 2.27 9.26 10.72
N VAL A 61 3.40 8.85 10.12
CA VAL A 61 3.46 7.65 9.26
C VAL A 61 3.44 6.39 10.12
N VAL A 62 4.27 6.36 11.17
CA VAL A 62 4.36 5.24 12.11
C VAL A 62 3.01 4.93 12.75
N ASP A 63 2.24 5.95 13.13
CA ASP A 63 0.89 5.82 13.71
C ASP A 63 -0.16 5.44 12.66
N SER A 64 0.04 5.80 11.40
CA SER A 64 -0.92 5.53 10.33
C SER A 64 -1.00 4.05 9.98
N VAL A 65 0.13 3.34 9.99
CA VAL A 65 0.20 1.91 9.66
C VAL A 65 -0.70 1.07 10.57
N PRO A 66 -0.53 1.08 11.92
CA PRO A 66 -1.37 0.27 12.80
C PRO A 66 -2.83 0.77 12.83
N ALA A 67 -3.08 2.07 12.68
CA ALA A 67 -4.45 2.58 12.59
C ALA A 67 -5.21 2.03 11.37
N ILE A 68 -4.55 1.99 10.20
CA ILE A 68 -5.13 1.40 8.99
C ILE A 68 -5.31 -0.11 9.16
N LYS A 69 -4.30 -0.84 9.67
CA LYS A 69 -4.41 -2.29 9.93
C LYS A 69 -5.51 -2.63 10.93
N GLN A 70 -5.74 -1.80 11.95
CA GLN A 70 -6.81 -2.02 12.91
C GLN A 70 -8.20 -1.95 12.26
N GLN A 71 -8.39 -1.01 11.33
CA GLN A 71 -9.65 -0.84 10.62
C GLN A 71 -9.83 -1.85 9.47
N PHE A 72 -8.73 -2.21 8.80
CA PHE A 72 -8.70 -3.09 7.64
C PHE A 72 -7.57 -4.14 7.78
N PRO A 73 -7.77 -5.20 8.59
CA PRO A 73 -6.70 -6.16 8.92
C PRO A 73 -6.09 -6.86 7.71
N GLU A 74 -6.90 -7.09 6.67
CA GLU A 74 -6.52 -7.81 5.45
C GLU A 74 -5.84 -6.92 4.40
N ILE A 75 -5.78 -5.59 4.60
CA ILE A 75 -5.16 -4.71 3.59
C ILE A 75 -3.64 -4.77 3.69
N GLU A 76 -2.98 -4.93 2.55
CA GLU A 76 -1.52 -4.82 2.45
C GLU A 76 -1.10 -3.35 2.51
N ILE A 77 -0.06 -3.04 3.27
CA ILE A 77 0.47 -1.70 3.49
C ILE A 77 1.94 -1.63 3.09
N ILE A 78 2.24 -0.69 2.18
CA ILE A 78 3.59 -0.25 1.87
C ILE A 78 3.83 1.07 2.62
N ALA A 79 4.82 1.13 3.50
CA ALA A 79 5.12 2.36 4.25
C ALA A 79 6.48 2.96 3.86
N GLY A 80 6.55 4.28 3.75
CA GLY A 80 7.81 4.98 3.48
C GLY A 80 7.63 6.49 3.25
N ASN A 81 8.65 7.19 2.78
CA ASN A 81 9.98 6.71 2.39
C ASN A 81 10.99 6.74 3.53
N VAL A 82 11.87 5.73 3.57
CA VAL A 82 12.99 5.69 4.52
C VAL A 82 14.33 5.61 3.78
N ALA A 83 15.39 6.11 4.43
CA ALA A 83 16.77 6.01 3.95
C ALA A 83 17.72 5.42 5.00
N THR A 84 17.17 4.98 6.14
CA THR A 84 17.94 4.42 7.27
C THR A 84 17.39 3.06 7.68
N ALA A 85 18.27 2.20 8.18
CA ALA A 85 17.86 0.89 8.72
C ALA A 85 16.90 1.03 9.90
N GLU A 86 17.10 2.05 10.74
CA GLU A 86 16.20 2.36 11.86
C GLU A 86 14.80 2.70 11.38
N GLY A 87 14.66 3.61 10.40
CA GLY A 87 13.34 3.96 9.86
C GLY A 87 12.62 2.76 9.24
N ALA A 88 13.37 1.90 8.52
CA ALA A 88 12.82 0.67 7.97
C ALA A 88 12.32 -0.29 9.08
N LYS A 89 13.12 -0.45 10.14
CA LYS A 89 12.76 -1.27 11.29
C LYS A 89 11.53 -0.73 12.02
N THR A 90 11.48 0.57 12.30
CA THR A 90 10.34 1.23 12.95
C THR A 90 9.04 0.98 12.20
N LEU A 91 9.04 1.10 10.87
CA LEU A 91 7.85 0.87 10.05
C LEU A 91 7.46 -0.62 9.97
N ALA A 92 8.45 -1.53 9.95
CA ALA A 92 8.17 -2.97 10.00
C ALA A 92 7.54 -3.35 11.36
N GLU A 93 8.06 -2.82 12.46
CA GLU A 93 7.51 -3.03 13.81
C GLU A 93 6.11 -2.41 13.98
N ALA A 94 5.80 -1.33 13.26
CA ALA A 94 4.48 -0.72 13.21
C ALA A 94 3.44 -1.58 12.44
N GLY A 95 3.88 -2.63 11.72
CA GLY A 95 3.01 -3.56 11.00
C GLY A 95 2.90 -3.31 9.50
N ALA A 96 3.89 -2.64 8.88
CA ALA A 96 3.94 -2.51 7.43
C ALA A 96 4.36 -3.84 6.79
N ASP A 97 3.68 -4.25 5.71
CA ASP A 97 3.99 -5.49 4.99
C ASP A 97 5.15 -5.30 4.01
N ALA A 98 5.38 -4.06 3.57
CA ALA A 98 6.54 -3.68 2.76
C ALA A 98 7.03 -2.27 3.08
N ILE A 99 8.33 -2.04 2.85
CA ILE A 99 9.00 -0.75 3.10
C ILE A 99 9.43 -0.11 1.78
N LYS A 100 9.03 1.15 1.57
CA LYS A 100 9.47 1.97 0.42
C LYS A 100 10.76 2.72 0.79
N VAL A 101 11.86 2.40 0.10
CA VAL A 101 13.20 2.95 0.37
C VAL A 101 13.57 4.01 -0.67
N GLY A 102 14.11 5.15 -0.20
CA GLY A 102 14.71 6.19 -1.04
C GLY A 102 14.27 7.61 -0.66
N VAL A 103 15.22 8.51 -0.38
CA VAL A 103 14.96 9.93 -0.09
C VAL A 103 15.92 10.77 -0.92
N GLY A 104 15.40 11.57 -1.86
CA GLY A 104 16.20 12.48 -2.70
C GLY A 104 16.69 12.04 -4.10
N PRO A 105 16.77 10.75 -4.51
CA PRO A 105 17.42 10.37 -5.78
C PRO A 105 16.47 10.38 -7.00
N GLY A 106 15.41 11.20 -6.96
CA GLY A 106 14.40 11.27 -8.03
C GLY A 106 15.00 11.58 -9.40
#